data_AF-A0A935D765-F1
#
_entry.id   AF-A0A935D765-F1
#
_cell.length_a   1.000
_cell.length_b   1.000
_cell.length_c   1.000
_cell.angle_alpha   90.00
_cell.angle_beta   90.00
_cell.angle_gamma   90.00
#
_symmetry.space_group_name_H-M   'P 1'
#
loop_
_entity.id
_entity.type
_entity.pdbx_description
1 polymer ?
#
loop_
_entity_poly.entity_id
_entity_poly.type
_entity_poly.pdbx_seq_one_letter_code
_entity_poly.pdbx_strand_id
1 'polypeptide(L)'
;MAAAGWTRTDPRPWGKCNARWRGPSGWRVEHCGHPTANHPWALYAPSGMMVLAGVQDGFPADHGHAWDTIGDVIAWVASAPARAFEVQP
;
A
#
# COMPACT_ATOMS: atom_id res chain seq x y z
N MET A 1 4.65 -2.46 16.40
CA MET A 1 3.68 -1.37 16.27
C MET A 1 2.59 -1.82 15.31
N ALA A 2 1.35 -1.97 15.76
CA ALA A 2 0.21 -1.99 14.86
C ALA A 2 -0.01 -0.54 14.43
N ALA A 3 0.45 -0.18 13.23
CA ALA A 3 0.36 1.18 12.74
C ALA A 3 -1.11 1.49 12.45
N ALA A 4 -1.71 2.47 13.16
CA ALA A 4 -3.00 3.12 12.88
C ALA A 4 -3.99 2.35 11.96
N GLY A 5 -4.57 1.25 12.44
CA GLY A 5 -5.60 0.49 11.70
C GLY A 5 -5.10 -0.49 10.64
N TRP A 6 -3.78 -0.70 10.54
CA TRP A 6 -3.18 -1.72 9.68
C TRP A 6 -2.97 -3.02 10.42
N THR A 7 -3.51 -4.10 9.84
CA THR A 7 -3.37 -5.47 10.33
C THR A 7 -2.52 -6.27 9.35
N ARG A 8 -1.50 -6.95 9.88
CA ARG A 8 -0.67 -7.87 9.11
C ARG A 8 -1.45 -9.16 8.83
N THR A 9 -1.52 -9.60 7.58
CA THR A 9 -2.33 -10.75 7.16
C THR A 9 -1.56 -11.79 6.35
N ASP A 10 -0.24 -11.76 6.38
CA ASP A 10 0.53 -12.73 5.62
C ASP A 10 0.50 -14.14 6.24
N PRO A 11 0.55 -15.20 5.40
CA PRO A 11 0.50 -16.58 5.85
C PRO A 11 1.80 -17.05 6.52
N ARG A 12 2.88 -16.26 6.47
CA ARG A 12 4.21 -16.58 7.02
C ARG A 12 4.85 -15.33 7.65
N PRO A 13 4.42 -14.92 8.87
CA PRO A 13 4.80 -13.65 9.52
C PRO A 13 6.27 -13.45 9.86
N TRP A 14 7.06 -14.51 9.80
CA TRP A 14 8.52 -14.43 9.97
C TRP A 14 9.25 -13.96 8.70
N GLY A 15 8.61 -13.97 7.52
CA GLY A 15 9.24 -13.57 6.25
C GLY A 15 8.91 -12.14 5.83
N LYS A 16 9.93 -11.27 5.72
CA LYS A 16 9.75 -9.89 5.23
C LYS A 16 9.22 -9.82 3.79
N CYS A 17 9.72 -10.69 2.92
CA CYS A 17 9.40 -10.64 1.48
C CYS A 17 7.95 -11.05 1.15
N ASN A 18 7.25 -11.71 2.08
CA ASN A 18 5.86 -12.13 1.91
C ASN A 18 4.89 -11.27 2.71
N ALA A 19 5.35 -10.13 3.24
CA ALA A 19 4.54 -9.29 4.11
C ALA A 19 3.31 -8.77 3.36
N ARG A 20 2.15 -8.94 3.99
CA ARG A 20 0.85 -8.46 3.49
C ARG A 20 0.14 -7.75 4.62
N TRP A 21 -0.50 -6.65 4.30
CA TRP A 21 -1.19 -5.81 5.26
C TRP A 21 -2.55 -5.39 4.71
N ARG A 22 -3.53 -5.33 5.60
CA ARG A 22 -4.84 -4.73 5.35
C ARG A 22 -4.96 -3.48 6.19
N GLY A 23 -5.28 -2.37 5.55
CA GLY A 23 -5.45 -1.06 6.17
C GLY A 23 -6.91 -0.69 6.37
N PRO A 24 -7.16 0.54 6.83
CA PRO A 24 -8.50 1.12 6.93
C PRO A 24 -9.28 1.01 5.62
N SER A 25 -10.61 0.98 5.68
CA SER A 25 -11.50 1.12 4.51
C SER A 25 -11.25 0.15 3.34
N GLY A 26 -10.52 -0.96 3.54
CA GLY A 26 -10.23 -1.95 2.49
C GLY A 26 -8.92 -1.74 1.72
N TRP A 27 -8.08 -0.79 2.13
CA TRP A 27 -6.73 -0.64 1.57
C TRP A 27 -5.89 -1.90 1.82
N ARG A 28 -5.01 -2.24 0.88
CA ARG A 28 -4.10 -3.40 1.00
C ARG A 28 -2.70 -3.03 0.58
N VAL A 29 -1.72 -3.63 1.25
CA VAL A 29 -0.30 -3.47 0.93
C VAL A 29 0.36 -4.83 0.87
N GLU A 30 1.13 -5.06 -0.19
CA GLU A 30 1.79 -6.34 -0.42
C GLU A 30 3.25 -6.12 -0.81
N HIS A 31 4.15 -6.89 -0.21
CA HIS A 31 5.54 -6.95 -0.63
C HIS A 31 5.68 -7.82 -1.89
N CYS A 32 6.47 -7.37 -2.86
CA CYS A 32 6.63 -8.03 -4.16
C CYS A 32 7.41 -9.37 -4.15
N GLY A 33 7.74 -9.94 -2.98
CA GLY A 33 8.52 -11.19 -2.89
C GLY A 33 10.04 -11.09 -3.13
N HIS A 34 10.54 -10.01 -3.74
CA HIS A 34 11.95 -9.91 -4.13
C HIS A 34 12.81 -9.29 -3.02
N PRO A 35 13.85 -9.98 -2.51
CA PRO A 35 14.67 -9.50 -1.40
C PRO A 35 15.45 -8.21 -1.68
N THR A 36 15.73 -7.93 -2.95
CA THR A 36 16.58 -6.83 -3.41
C THR A 36 15.78 -5.77 -4.19
N ALA A 37 14.45 -5.79 -4.13
CA ALA A 37 13.65 -4.78 -4.79
C ALA A 37 13.81 -3.42 -4.09
N ASN A 38 14.13 -2.39 -4.88
CA ASN A 38 14.21 -1.01 -4.40
C ASN A 38 12.83 -0.43 -4.07
N HIS A 39 11.79 -0.91 -4.77
CA HIS A 39 10.41 -0.47 -4.64
C HIS A 39 9.49 -1.66 -4.31
N PRO A 40 9.60 -2.26 -3.12
CA PRO A 40 8.99 -3.56 -2.86
C PRO A 40 7.50 -3.50 -2.53
N TRP A 41 6.92 -2.35 -2.20
CA TRP A 41 5.59 -2.26 -1.61
C TRP A 41 4.53 -1.85 -2.62
N ALA A 42 3.68 -2.79 -3.01
CA ALA A 42 2.51 -2.54 -3.82
C ALA A 42 1.34 -2.10 -2.93
N LEU A 43 0.78 -0.92 -3.19
CA LEU A 43 -0.42 -0.41 -2.54
C LEU A 43 -1.63 -0.61 -3.44
N TYR A 44 -2.72 -1.11 -2.88
CA TYR A 44 -3.99 -1.30 -3.57
C TYR A 44 -5.10 -0.54 -2.85
N ALA A 45 -5.85 0.24 -3.63
CA ALA A 45 -7.09 0.85 -3.22
C ALA A 45 -8.18 -0.19 -2.89
N PRO A 46 -9.23 0.21 -2.15
CA PRO A 46 -10.38 -0.64 -1.88
C PRO A 46 -11.06 -1.18 -3.16
N SER A 47 -11.01 -0.41 -4.25
CA SER A 47 -11.47 -0.83 -5.58
C SER A 47 -10.64 -1.94 -6.23
N GLY A 48 -9.45 -2.23 -5.69
CA GLY A 48 -8.48 -3.16 -6.27
C GLY A 48 -7.47 -2.51 -7.21
N MET A 49 -7.63 -1.21 -7.51
CA MET A 49 -6.65 -0.46 -8.31
C MET A 49 -5.32 -0.34 -7.56
N MET A 50 -4.20 -0.56 -8.27
CA MET A 50 -2.88 -0.29 -7.72
C MET A 50 -2.60 1.21 -7.71
N VAL A 51 -2.08 1.72 -6.59
CA VAL A 51 -1.66 3.11 -6.46
C VAL A 51 -0.13 3.17 -6.35
N LEU A 52 0.51 3.88 -7.27
CA LEU A 52 1.95 4.06 -7.37
C LEU A 52 2.42 5.34 -6.67
N ALA A 53 3.70 5.38 -6.31
CA ALA A 53 4.29 6.45 -5.50
C ALA A 53 4.29 7.83 -6.18
N GLY A 54 4.08 7.93 -7.50
CA GLY A 54 4.00 9.21 -8.21
C GLY A 54 2.86 10.11 -7.70
N VAL A 55 1.86 9.56 -7.02
CA VAL A 55 0.81 10.35 -6.32
C VAL A 55 1.37 11.28 -5.24
N GLN A 56 2.56 11.00 -4.70
CA GLN A 56 3.22 11.89 -3.73
C GLN A 56 3.61 13.23 -4.37
N ASP A 57 3.87 13.22 -5.67
CA ASP A 57 4.23 14.40 -6.46
C ASP A 57 3.03 15.03 -7.19
N GLY A 58 1.81 14.55 -6.90
CA GLY A 58 0.57 15.03 -7.53
C GLY A 58 0.26 14.41 -8.90
N PHE A 59 0.97 13.34 -9.30
CA PHE A 59 0.66 12.61 -10.53
C PHE A 59 -0.54 11.66 -10.38
N PRO A 60 -1.09 11.15 -11.49
CA PRO A 60 -2.13 10.11 -11.47
C PRO A 60 -1.73 8.87 -10.68
N ALA A 61 -2.73 8.11 -10.22
CA ALA A 61 -2.55 6.95 -9.33
C ALA A 61 -1.72 5.80 -9.92
N ASP A 62 -1.61 5.72 -11.24
CA ASP A 62 -0.85 4.70 -11.97
C ASP A 62 0.51 5.21 -12.47
N HIS A 63 0.96 6.38 -11.99
CA HIS A 63 2.24 6.97 -12.39
C HIS A 63 3.38 6.63 -11.43
N GLY A 64 4.56 6.33 -11.98
CA GLY A 64 5.80 6.11 -11.23
C GLY A 64 6.05 4.63 -10.92
N HIS A 65 6.55 4.36 -9.72
CA HIS A 65 6.92 3.02 -9.26
C HIS A 65 6.08 2.60 -8.05
N ALA A 66 6.24 1.34 -7.63
CA ALA A 66 5.76 0.89 -6.33
C ALA A 66 6.47 1.67 -5.21
N TRP A 67 6.00 1.51 -3.97
CA TRP A 67 6.47 2.29 -2.84
C TRP A 67 7.75 1.72 -2.24
N ASP A 68 8.63 2.61 -1.79
CA ASP A 68 9.94 2.27 -1.23
C ASP A 68 9.82 1.68 0.17
N THR A 69 8.97 2.29 1.00
CA THR A 69 8.74 1.85 2.38
C THR A 69 7.25 1.72 2.69
N ILE A 70 6.93 0.79 3.58
CA ILE A 70 5.57 0.68 4.14
C ILE A 70 5.19 1.92 4.97
N GLY A 71 6.18 2.65 5.51
CA GLY A 71 5.94 3.89 6.25
C GLY A 71 5.35 4.97 5.36
N ASP A 72 5.91 5.15 4.16
CA ASP A 72 5.43 6.13 3.18
C ASP A 72 4.02 5.81 2.70
N VAL A 73 3.75 4.52 2.48
CA VAL A 73 2.41 4.03 2.14
C VAL A 73 1.39 4.39 3.22
N ILE A 74 1.69 4.07 4.48
CA ILE A 74 0.78 4.32 5.60
C ILE A 74 0.56 5.82 5.78
N ALA A 75 1.62 6.63 5.68
CA ALA A 75 1.53 8.08 5.76
C ALA A 75 0.66 8.65 4.63
N TRP A 76 0.85 8.19 3.40
CA TRP A 76 0.05 8.65 2.27
C TRP A 76 -1.43 8.26 2.43
N VAL A 77 -1.75 7.00 2.76
CA VAL A 77 -3.14 6.56 2.97
C VAL A 77 -3.82 7.35 4.08
N ALA A 78 -3.09 7.73 5.15
CA ALA A 78 -3.64 8.56 6.21
C ALA A 78 -3.94 10.00 5.75
N SER A 79 -3.22 10.51 4.75
CA SER A 79 -3.43 11.84 4.15
C SER A 79 -4.40 11.84 2.96
N ALA A 80 -4.61 10.68 2.33
CA ALA A 80 -5.38 10.55 1.11
C ALA A 80 -6.88 10.83 1.39
N PRO A 81 -7.58 11.57 0.51
CA PRO A 81 -9.01 11.73 0.62
C PRO A 81 -9.67 10.36 0.41
N ALA A 82 -10.18 9.77 1.48
CA ALA A 82 -10.69 8.38 1.53
C ALA A 82 -11.64 8.01 0.38
N ARG A 83 -12.34 9.00 -0.19
CA ARG A 83 -13.34 8.87 -1.26
C ARG A 83 -12.77 8.75 -2.68
N ALA A 84 -11.52 9.13 -2.94
CA ALA A 84 -10.99 9.21 -4.30
C ALA A 84 -10.85 7.84 -4.99
N PHE A 85 -10.87 6.74 -4.22
CA PHE A 85 -10.65 5.40 -4.72
C PHE A 85 -11.67 4.38 -4.16
N GLU A 86 -12.81 4.88 -3.68
CA GLU A 86 -13.94 4.03 -3.28
C GLU A 86 -14.59 3.40 -4.51
N VAL A 87 -15.14 2.20 -4.34
CA VAL A 87 -16.04 1.61 -5.33
C VAL A 87 -17.31 2.46 -5.30
N GLN A 88 -17.56 3.22 -6.38
CA GLN A 88 -18.84 3.90 -6.51
C GLN A 88 -19.96 2.84 -6.61
N PRO A 89 -21.07 3.00 -5.87
CA PRO A 89 -22.18 2.05 -5.88
C PRO A 89 -22.87 1.95 -7.24
#